data_AF-A0A9D8MZU2-F1
#
_entry.id   AF-A0A9D8MZU2-F1
#
_cell.length_a   1.000
_cell.length_b   1.000
_cell.length_c   1.000
_cell.angle_alpha   90.00
_cell.angle_beta   90.00
_cell.angle_gamma   90.00
#
_symmetry.space_group_name_H-M   'P 1'
#
loop_
_entity.id
_entity.type
_entity.pdbx_description
1 polymer ?
#
loop_
_entity_poly.entity_id
_entity_poly.type
_entity_poly.pdbx_seq_one_letter_code
_entity_poly.pdbx_strand_id
1 'polypeptide(L)' 'MLFEGVAFVEPSVKKMTKEAFVEAHKDVFWLDRDVKEREKMLSDVYDTIVGKEEAPEPKEEKKAKGAKK' A
#
# COMPACT_ATOMS: atom_id res chain seq x y z
N MET A 1 12.64 -3.82 -0.91
CA MET A 1 12.35 -4.38 0.43
C MET A 1 11.65 -5.73 0.33
N LEU A 2 12.01 -6.75 1.13
CA LEU A 2 11.30 -8.04 1.18
C LEU A 2 10.67 -8.22 2.57
N PHE A 3 9.35 -8.41 2.65
CA PHE A 3 8.61 -8.53 3.89
C PHE A 3 7.62 -9.70 3.80
N GLU A 4 7.72 -10.65 4.73
CA GLU A 4 6.93 -11.90 4.74
C GLU A 4 6.82 -12.62 3.38
N GLY A 5 7.94 -12.71 2.66
CA GLY A 5 8.00 -13.38 1.35
C GLY A 5 7.47 -12.53 0.18
N VAL A 6 7.03 -11.30 0.43
CA VAL A 6 6.59 -10.35 -0.59
C VAL A 6 7.69 -9.33 -0.88
N ALA A 7 8.06 -9.21 -2.16
CA ALA A 7 9.01 -8.19 -2.60
C ALA A 7 8.27 -6.88 -2.90
N PHE A 8 8.53 -5.86 -2.10
CA PHE A 8 8.02 -4.51 -2.28
C PHE A 8 9.03 -3.63 -3.01
N VAL A 9 8.55 -2.99 -4.07
CA VAL A 9 9.33 -2.08 -4.92
C VAL A 9 9.22 -0.67 -4.34
N GLU A 10 10.26 -0.25 -3.62
CA GLU A 10 10.33 1.03 -2.91
C GLU A 10 9.95 2.27 -3.76
N PRO A 11 10.46 2.46 -4.98
CA PRO A 11 10.05 3.61 -5.80
C PRO A 11 8.60 3.54 -6.26
N SER A 12 7.99 2.36 -6.33
CA SER A 12 6.55 2.25 -6.60
C SER A 12 5.76 2.63 -5.36
N VAL A 13 6.12 2.10 -4.18
CA VAL A 13 5.44 2.40 -2.91
C VAL A 13 5.50 3.88 -2.56
N LYS A 14 6.66 4.54 -2.76
CA LYS A 14 6.82 6.00 -2.56
C LYS A 14 5.99 6.87 -3.51
N LYS A 15 5.49 6.32 -4.62
CA LYS A 15 4.64 7.03 -5.60
C LYS A 15 3.15 6.91 -5.31
N MET A 16 2.74 6.05 -4.38
CA MET A 16 1.34 5.84 -3.99
C MET A 16 1.13 6.34 -2.56
N THR A 17 -0.14 6.63 -2.22
CA THR A 17 -0.52 6.94 -0.85
C THR A 17 -0.64 5.66 -0.02
N LYS A 18 -0.51 5.79 1.30
CA LYS A 18 -0.67 4.67 2.24
C LYS A 18 -1.99 3.93 2.05
N GLU A 19 -3.09 4.66 1.88
CA GLU A 19 -4.42 4.08 1.66
C GLU A 19 -4.49 3.30 0.36
N ALA A 20 -4.05 3.88 -0.77
CA ALA A 20 -4.04 3.21 -2.06
C ALA A 20 -3.12 1.97 -2.06
N PHE A 21 -1.98 2.05 -1.36
CA PHE A 21 -1.09 0.91 -1.15
C PHE A 21 -1.81 -0.20 -0.40
N VAL A 22 -2.42 0.11 0.76
CA VAL A 22 -3.14 -0.88 1.56
C VAL A 22 -4.29 -1.50 0.76
N GLU A 23 -5.12 -0.70 0.10
CA GLU A 23 -6.27 -1.22 -0.66
C GLU A 23 -5.87 -2.06 -1.87
N ALA A 24 -4.82 -1.69 -2.59
CA ALA A 24 -4.34 -2.48 -3.74
C ALA A 24 -3.68 -3.80 -3.32
N HIS A 25 -3.23 -3.92 -2.06
CA HIS A 25 -2.41 -5.03 -1.59
C HIS A 25 -3.15 -5.93 -0.57
N LYS A 26 -4.17 -5.43 0.17
CA LYS A 26 -4.92 -6.16 1.20
C LYS A 26 -5.68 -7.37 0.66
N ASP A 27 -6.06 -7.32 -0.61
CA ASP A 27 -6.78 -8.38 -1.34
C ASP A 27 -5.85 -9.22 -2.24
N VAL A 28 -4.54 -8.97 -2.20
CA VAL A 28 -3.54 -9.69 -3.03
C VAL A 28 -2.57 -10.47 -2.16
N PHE A 29 -2.15 -9.91 -1.03
CA PHE A 29 -1.17 -10.51 -0.13
C PHE A 29 -1.81 -10.95 1.18
N TRP A 30 -1.28 -12.02 1.78
CA TRP A 30 -1.70 -12.53 3.08
C TRP A 30 -3.21 -12.81 3.20
N LEU A 31 -3.80 -13.33 2.12
CA LEU A 31 -5.21 -13.72 2.05
C LEU A 31 -5.65 -14.74 3.10
N ASP A 32 -4.68 -15.42 3.71
CA ASP A 32 -4.87 -16.38 4.80
C ASP A 32 -5.15 -15.71 6.16
N ARG A 33 -4.80 -14.41 6.32
CA ARG A 33 -4.99 -13.64 7.57
C ARG A 33 -6.22 -12.76 7.53
N ASP A 34 -6.65 -12.23 8.67
CA ASP A 34 -7.72 -11.24 8.73
C ASP A 34 -7.36 -9.93 8.02
N VAL A 35 -8.35 -9.30 7.37
CA VAL A 35 -8.19 -8.00 6.69
C VAL A 35 -7.54 -6.97 7.60
N LYS A 36 -7.94 -6.94 8.88
CA LYS A 36 -7.43 -6.01 9.88
C LYS A 36 -5.93 -6.18 10.16
N GLU A 37 -5.43 -7.41 10.14
CA GLU A 37 -4.00 -7.67 10.26
C GLU A 37 -3.27 -7.28 8.98
N ARG A 38 -3.84 -7.59 7.81
CA ARG A 38 -3.25 -7.21 6.50
C ARG A 38 -3.07 -5.70 6.40
N GLU A 39 -4.08 -4.93 6.75
CA GLU A 39 -4.02 -3.46 6.75
C GLU A 39 -2.91 -2.93 7.66
N LYS A 40 -2.76 -3.51 8.85
CA LYS A 40 -1.71 -3.13 9.79
C LYS A 40 -0.31 -3.44 9.24
N MET A 41 -0.11 -4.61 8.65
CA MET A 41 1.17 -5.02 8.07
C MET A 41 1.53 -4.17 6.85
N LEU A 42 0.59 -3.95 5.94
CA LEU A 42 0.79 -3.08 4.78
C LEU A 42 1.10 -1.64 5.21
N SER A 43 0.41 -1.14 6.25
CA SER A 43 0.71 0.15 6.86
C SER A 43 2.15 0.22 7.37
N ASP A 44 2.62 -0.81 8.07
CA ASP A 44 3.97 -0.89 8.64
C ASP A 44 5.07 -0.99 7.57
N VAL A 45 4.81 -1.79 6.52
CA VAL A 45 5.67 -1.88 5.33
C VAL A 45 5.78 -0.53 4.63
N TYR A 46 4.65 0.16 4.44
CA TYR A 46 4.64 1.49 3.83
C TYR A 46 5.48 2.48 4.66
N ASP A 47 5.29 2.52 5.98
CA ASP A 47 6.04 3.39 6.89
C ASP A 47 7.55 3.09 6.86
N THR A 48 7.91 1.81 6.80
CA THR A 48 9.31 1.37 6.69
C THR A 48 9.95 1.77 5.35
N ILE A 49 9.19 1.70 4.24
CA ILE A 49 9.69 2.03 2.89
C ILE A 49 9.79 3.54 2.68
N VAL A 50 8.76 4.27 3.05
CA VAL A 50 8.71 5.73 2.90
C VAL A 50 9.65 6.38 3.93
N GLY A 51 9.85 5.73 5.07
CA GLY A 51 10.63 6.25 6.17
C GLY A 51 9.84 7.28 6.97
N LYS A 52 10.12 7.34 8.27
CA LYS A 52 9.43 8.20 9.24
C LYS A 52 9.62 9.72 9.02
N GLU A 53 10.43 10.14 8.04
CA GLU A 53 10.90 11.53 7.96
C GLU A 53 10.30 12.40 6.84
N GLU A 54 9.61 11.86 5.84
CA GLU A 54 8.89 12.74 4.90
C GLU A 54 7.78 11.95 4.21
N ALA A 55 6.57 12.01 4.76
CA ALA A 55 5.38 11.68 4.00
C ALA A 55 5.08 12.87 3.08
N PRO A 56 5.32 12.80 1.76
CA PRO A 56 4.81 13.82 0.86
C PRO A 56 3.28 13.78 0.94
N GLU A 57 2.71 14.95 1.22
CA GLU A 57 1.26 15.16 1.28
C GLU A 57 0.54 14.55 0.07
N PRO A 58 -0.66 13.99 0.28
CA PRO A 58 -1.38 13.25 -0.75
C PRO A 58 -1.67 14.18 -1.94
N LYS A 59 -0.93 14.01 -3.04
CA LYS A 59 -1.40 14.47 -4.35
C LYS A 59 -2.55 13.58 -4.75
N GLU A 60 -3.74 14.10 -4.46
CA GLU A 60 -5.03 13.74 -5.04
C GLU A 60 -4.88 13.58 -6.56
N GLU A 61 -4.60 12.37 -7.05
CA GLU A 61 -4.78 12.03 -8.45
C GLU A 61 -6.06 11.22 -8.58
N LYS A 62 -7.14 11.95 -8.83
CA LYS A 62 -8.41 11.42 -9.32
C LYS A 62 -8.12 10.50 -10.50
N LYS A 63 -8.38 9.20 -10.35
CA LYS A 63 -8.57 8.33 -11.50
C LYS A 63 -9.87 7.56 -11.40
N ALA A 64 -10.88 8.21 -11.97
CA ALA A 64 -12.00 7.55 -12.58
C ALA A 64 -11.54 6.34 -13.43
N LYS A 65 -11.97 5.16 -13.04
CA LYS A 65 -12.38 4.06 -13.92
C LYS A 65 -13.63 3.50 -13.26
N GLY A 66 -14.82 3.62 -13.78
CA GLY A 66 -15.20 3.70 -15.18
C GLY A 66 -16.29 2.66 -15.37
N ALA A 67 -17.53 3.14 -15.51
CA ALA A 67 -18.66 2.49 -16.16
C ALA A 67 -18.89 0.98 -15.95
N LYS A 68 -19.89 0.68 -15.12
CA LYS A 68 -21.11 -0.05 -15.50
C LYS A 68 -21.02 -0.86 -16.82
N LYS A 69 -21.10 -2.19 -16.72
CA LYS A 69 -22.02 -2.96 -17.57
C LYS A 69 -22.49 -4.22 -16.85
#